data_AF-A0A427TMY3-F1
#
_entry.id   AF-A0A427TMY3-F1
#
_cell.length_a   1.000
_cell.length_b   1.000
_cell.length_c   1.000
_cell.angle_alpha   90.00
_cell.angle_beta   90.00
_cell.angle_gamma   90.00
#
_symmetry.space_group_name_H-M   'P 1'
#
loop_
_entity.id
_entity.type
_entity.pdbx_description
1 polymer ?
#
loop_
_entity_poly.entity_id
_entity_poly.type
_entity_poly.pdbx_seq_one_letter_code
_entity_poly.pdbx_strand_id
1 'polypeptide(L)'
;MGQRDLEAALPAGADPRRHARVLAQVHEAALAGKALPSRPRAVIGASWQRMRRLGVDPDGRAPAPVLGAEELETRRRTSGLAEALPTLRGGLLTLAEQAAHIMVIVDAGGQVLWRDGSAAVRRRADGLGFVEGVDWREESVGTNAIGTALVARRPVQVYSAEHYVRAQHSWTCAAAPLHDPRDGKLLGVVDLSGPAPTVHPTTLALVDAVARLAQAQLRTTHLTELERLRGFAAPVLGKVGGPAVVADEHGWVAAAAGLAPVDRIALPTGLKPGRVWLPAYGNCAVEPVPGGWLIRPAEDDAAPPTRVVLDVRSPREPELTVAGATGTWTHRLSPRHAEMLYVLASHRDGRSASELSADLFGDAGRTVTVRAEMSRLRRHFGGILDAKPYRFADDVEVLVRRPPDPEAVLPHSLAPAIRG
;
A
#
# COMPACT_ATOMS: atom_id res chain seq x y z
N MET A 1 -8.57 -10.43 -15.75
CA MET A 1 -8.60 -10.45 -14.27
C MET A 1 -8.25 -11.87 -13.85
N GLY A 2 -6.96 -12.17 -13.65
CA GLY A 2 -6.53 -13.52 -13.27
C GLY A 2 -7.03 -13.83 -11.87
N GLN A 3 -7.80 -14.92 -11.74
CA GLN A 3 -8.26 -15.45 -10.46
C GLN A 3 -7.00 -15.74 -9.62
N ARG A 4 -6.74 -14.92 -8.60
CA ARG A 4 -5.64 -15.15 -7.69
C ARG A 4 -6.10 -16.28 -6.77
N ASP A 5 -5.48 -17.45 -6.90
CA ASP A 5 -5.78 -18.58 -6.02
C ASP A 5 -5.49 -18.17 -4.57
N LEU A 6 -6.54 -18.10 -3.76
CA LEU A 6 -6.43 -17.89 -2.33
C LEU A 6 -5.91 -19.19 -1.72
N GLU A 7 -4.68 -19.14 -1.21
CA GLU A 7 -4.03 -20.29 -0.60
C GLU A 7 -4.31 -20.29 0.92
N ALA A 8 -5.36 -21.00 1.32
CA ALA A 8 -5.65 -21.25 2.73
C ALA A 8 -4.48 -22.00 3.41
N ALA A 9 -4.24 -21.72 4.69
CA ALA A 9 -3.16 -22.35 5.43
C ALA A 9 -3.44 -23.83 5.71
N LEU A 10 -4.72 -24.21 5.83
CA LEU A 10 -5.13 -25.60 6.01
C LEU A 10 -5.44 -26.24 4.65
N PRO A 11 -4.76 -27.35 4.28
CA PRO A 11 -5.13 -28.10 3.09
C PRO A 11 -6.54 -28.67 3.19
N ALA A 12 -7.23 -28.81 2.05
CA ALA A 12 -8.57 -29.38 2.02
C ALA A 12 -8.58 -30.80 2.63
N GLY A 13 -9.50 -31.03 3.58
CA GLY A 13 -9.64 -32.32 4.27
C GLY A 13 -8.55 -32.65 5.31
N ALA A 14 -7.61 -31.74 5.58
CA ALA A 14 -6.60 -31.96 6.62
C ALA A 14 -7.20 -31.83 8.03
N ASP A 15 -6.77 -32.70 8.95
CA ASP A 15 -7.02 -32.51 10.38
C ASP A 15 -6.13 -31.37 10.91
N PRO A 16 -6.71 -30.27 11.47
CA PRO A 16 -5.94 -29.15 11.98
C PRO A 16 -4.90 -29.54 13.02
N ARG A 17 -5.21 -30.47 13.93
CA ARG A 17 -4.29 -30.85 15.01
C ARG A 17 -3.07 -31.58 14.47
N ARG A 18 -3.27 -32.54 13.57
CA ARG A 18 -2.16 -33.22 12.88
C ARG A 18 -1.35 -32.24 12.06
N HIS A 19 -2.00 -31.32 11.34
CA HIS A 19 -1.31 -30.33 10.52
C HIS A 19 -0.44 -29.38 11.36
N ALA A 20 -0.95 -28.88 12.49
CA ALA A 20 -0.19 -28.05 13.42
C ALA A 20 1.09 -28.74 13.93
N ARG A 21 1.06 -30.05 14.21
CA ARG A 21 2.26 -30.82 14.62
C ARG A 21 3.29 -30.89 13.50
N VAL A 22 2.87 -31.07 12.25
CA VAL A 22 3.78 -31.07 11.09
C VAL A 22 4.42 -29.69 10.94
N LEU A 23 3.62 -28.62 11.03
CA LEU A 23 4.13 -27.25 10.97
C LEU A 23 5.16 -26.97 12.07
N ALA A 24 4.93 -27.46 13.29
CA ALA A 24 5.89 -27.32 14.39
C ALA A 24 7.23 -28.02 14.07
N GLN A 25 7.19 -29.21 13.48
CA GLN A 25 8.43 -29.91 13.06
C GLN A 25 9.15 -29.16 11.93
N VAL A 26 8.43 -28.59 10.98
CA VAL A 26 8.99 -27.77 9.90
C VAL A 26 9.64 -26.51 10.45
N HIS A 27 8.97 -25.84 11.40
CA HIS A 27 9.48 -24.65 12.08
C HIS A 27 10.77 -24.94 12.84
N GLU A 28 10.80 -25.97 13.68
CA GLU A 28 12.01 -26.37 14.42
C GLU A 28 13.16 -26.76 13.48
N ALA A 29 12.87 -27.51 12.41
CA ALA A 29 13.89 -27.86 11.42
C ALA A 29 14.45 -26.61 10.70
N ALA A 30 13.59 -25.64 10.38
CA ALA A 30 13.99 -24.40 9.72
C ALA A 30 14.88 -23.53 10.63
N LEU A 31 14.54 -23.42 11.92
CA LEU A 31 15.32 -22.67 12.90
C LEU A 31 16.66 -23.34 13.19
N ALA A 32 16.71 -24.67 13.24
CA ALA A 32 17.93 -25.44 13.45
C ALA A 32 18.82 -25.58 12.20
N GLY A 33 18.41 -25.04 11.04
CA GLY A 33 19.13 -25.18 9.78
C GLY A 33 19.19 -26.63 9.26
N LYS A 34 18.24 -27.47 9.65
CA LYS A 34 18.16 -28.89 9.27
C LYS A 34 17.33 -29.08 8.00
N ALA A 35 17.40 -30.28 7.43
CA ALA A 35 16.51 -30.68 6.33
C ALA A 35 15.04 -30.55 6.76
N LEU A 36 14.25 -29.86 5.94
CA LEU A 36 12.84 -29.62 6.23
C LEU A 36 11.99 -30.87 5.93
N PRO A 37 11.15 -31.34 6.88
CA PRO A 37 10.24 -32.47 6.66
C PRO A 37 9.27 -32.24 5.49
N SER A 38 8.90 -30.98 5.25
CA SER A 38 8.12 -30.54 4.10
C SER A 38 8.43 -29.07 3.82
N ARG A 39 8.25 -28.63 2.58
CA ARG A 39 8.44 -27.22 2.21
C ARG A 39 7.31 -26.35 2.79
N PRO A 40 7.62 -25.23 3.47
CA PRO A 40 6.59 -24.26 3.84
C PRO A 40 5.99 -23.65 2.57
N ARG A 41 4.75 -23.14 2.68
CA ARG A 41 4.13 -22.35 1.60
C ARG A 41 5.06 -21.20 1.21
N ALA A 42 5.10 -20.85 -0.08
CA ALA A 42 6.08 -19.91 -0.61
C ALA A 42 6.08 -18.55 0.13
N VAL A 43 4.88 -18.07 0.52
CA VAL A 43 4.74 -16.81 1.27
C VAL A 43 5.34 -16.88 2.67
N ILE A 44 5.20 -18.02 3.33
CA ILE A 44 5.72 -18.28 4.68
C ILE A 44 7.25 -18.45 4.61
N GLY A 45 7.74 -19.26 3.67
CA GLY A 45 9.17 -19.43 3.46
C GLY A 45 9.89 -18.11 3.17
N ALA A 46 9.30 -17.25 2.32
CA ALA A 46 9.84 -15.91 2.04
C ALA A 46 9.83 -15.01 3.29
N SER A 47 8.78 -15.08 4.11
CA SER A 47 8.71 -14.34 5.38
C SER A 47 9.76 -14.81 6.38
N TRP A 48 9.89 -16.12 6.60
CA TRP A 48 10.88 -16.69 7.50
C TRP A 48 12.31 -16.34 7.10
N GLN A 49 12.60 -16.32 5.80
CA GLN A 49 13.90 -15.85 5.31
C GLN A 49 14.16 -14.38 5.70
N ARG A 50 13.16 -13.50 5.58
CA ARG A 50 13.28 -12.11 6.07
C ARG A 50 13.50 -12.07 7.58
N MET A 51 12.75 -12.84 8.36
CA MET A 51 12.86 -12.85 9.83
C MET A 51 14.25 -13.29 10.29
N ARG A 52 14.81 -14.32 9.65
CA ARG A 52 16.17 -14.78 9.90
C ARG A 52 17.22 -13.73 9.56
N ARG A 53 17.07 -13.01 8.44
CA ARG A 53 17.99 -11.92 8.06
C ARG A 53 17.94 -10.75 9.05
N LEU A 54 16.75 -10.43 9.56
CA LEU A 54 16.56 -9.38 10.56
C LEU A 54 16.94 -9.81 11.98
N GLY A 55 17.35 -11.07 12.19
CA GLY A 55 17.73 -11.57 13.51
C GLY A 55 16.57 -11.62 14.50
N VAL A 56 15.33 -11.76 14.02
CA VAL A 56 14.15 -11.88 14.90
C VAL A 56 14.31 -13.13 15.77
N ASP A 57 14.15 -12.96 17.08
CA ASP A 57 14.20 -14.05 18.05
C ASP A 57 12.87 -14.84 18.04
N PRO A 58 12.87 -16.14 17.70
CA PRO A 58 11.65 -16.96 17.69
C PRO A 58 11.07 -17.23 19.09
N ASP A 59 11.86 -17.02 20.15
CA ASP A 59 11.43 -17.13 21.55
C ASP A 59 11.19 -15.75 22.19
N GLY A 60 11.50 -14.68 21.44
CA GLY A 60 11.39 -13.30 21.88
C GLY A 60 9.95 -12.89 22.18
N ARG A 61 9.79 -12.17 23.29
CA ARG A 61 8.58 -11.39 23.63
C ARG A 61 8.98 -9.93 23.78
N ALA A 62 9.44 -9.30 22.70
CA ALA A 62 9.66 -7.85 22.74
C ALA A 62 8.30 -7.17 22.56
N PRO A 63 7.78 -6.43 23.56
CA PRO A 63 6.61 -5.59 23.33
C PRO A 63 7.05 -4.46 22.40
N ALA A 64 6.44 -4.39 21.22
CA ALA A 64 6.58 -3.21 20.39
C ALA A 64 6.03 -1.98 21.15
N PRO A 65 6.67 -0.80 21.06
CA PRO A 65 6.15 0.42 21.66
C PRO A 65 4.70 0.66 21.22
N VAL A 66 3.86 1.02 22.18
CA VAL A 66 2.46 1.36 21.93
C VAL A 66 2.34 2.87 21.76
N LEU A 67 1.65 3.31 20.71
CA LEU A 67 1.40 4.72 20.48
C LEU A 67 0.60 5.35 21.63
N GLY A 68 0.88 6.62 21.91
CA GLY A 68 0.00 7.44 22.74
C GLY A 68 -1.38 7.64 22.10
N ALA A 69 -2.39 7.93 22.92
CA ALA A 69 -3.77 8.04 22.48
C ALA A 69 -3.98 9.10 21.36
N GLU A 70 -3.28 10.24 21.44
CA GLU A 70 -3.37 11.30 20.43
C GLU A 70 -2.82 10.87 19.07
N GLU A 71 -1.69 10.15 19.06
CA GLU A 71 -1.07 9.64 17.84
C GLU A 71 -1.92 8.52 17.23
N LEU A 72 -2.49 7.64 18.06
CA LEU A 72 -3.44 6.62 17.60
C LEU A 72 -4.67 7.27 16.93
N GLU A 73 -5.24 8.29 17.54
CA GLU A 73 -6.40 8.99 16.97
C GLU A 73 -6.03 9.74 15.69
N THR A 74 -4.84 10.36 15.64
CA THR A 74 -4.34 11.00 14.42
C THR A 74 -4.21 10.01 13.27
N ARG A 75 -3.69 8.80 13.53
CA ARG A 75 -3.62 7.74 12.51
C ARG A 75 -4.99 7.22 12.08
N ARG A 76 -5.93 7.07 13.02
CA ARG A 76 -7.33 6.71 12.68
C ARG A 76 -7.93 7.70 11.69
N ARG A 77 -7.73 9.00 11.90
CA ARG A 77 -8.22 10.06 10.99
C ARG A 77 -7.52 10.09 9.65
N THR A 78 -6.19 9.91 9.61
CA THR A 78 -5.39 10.12 8.39
C THR A 78 -5.16 8.86 7.55
N SER A 79 -5.45 7.67 8.08
CA SER A 79 -5.24 6.40 7.36
C SER A 79 -6.17 6.17 6.17
N GLY A 80 -7.30 6.88 6.08
CA GLY A 80 -8.37 6.61 5.11
C GLY A 80 -9.18 5.33 5.39
N LEU A 81 -8.87 4.60 6.47
CA LEU A 81 -9.57 3.37 6.84
C LEU A 81 -10.89 3.62 7.58
N ALA A 82 -11.06 4.82 8.16
CA ALA A 82 -12.29 5.18 8.89
C ALA A 82 -13.54 5.09 7.99
N GLU A 83 -13.42 5.43 6.71
CA GLU A 83 -14.50 5.32 5.72
C GLU A 83 -14.89 3.86 5.41
N ALA A 84 -13.93 2.93 5.50
CA ALA A 84 -14.17 1.50 5.28
C ALA A 84 -14.73 0.79 6.51
N LEU A 85 -14.54 1.37 7.71
CA LEU A 85 -14.85 0.75 8.99
C LEU A 85 -16.31 0.27 9.12
N PRO A 86 -17.34 1.02 8.69
CA PRO A 86 -18.73 0.56 8.77
C PRO A 86 -18.98 -0.73 7.97
N THR A 87 -18.44 -0.84 6.75
CA THR A 87 -18.57 -2.04 5.92
C THR A 87 -17.81 -3.23 6.50
N LEU A 88 -16.60 -3.00 7.02
CA LEU A 88 -15.81 -4.05 7.67
C LEU A 88 -16.52 -4.60 8.91
N ARG A 89 -17.02 -3.71 9.79
CA ARG A 89 -17.81 -4.11 10.96
C ARG A 89 -19.08 -4.85 10.56
N GLY A 90 -19.82 -4.32 9.59
CA GLY A 90 -21.04 -4.96 9.10
C GLY A 90 -20.82 -6.35 8.51
N GLY A 91 -19.65 -6.62 7.91
CA GLY A 91 -19.32 -7.91 7.31
C GLY A 91 -18.66 -8.93 8.25
N LEU A 92 -17.89 -8.48 9.26
CA LEU A 92 -17.03 -9.37 10.05
C LEU A 92 -17.32 -9.38 11.55
N LEU A 93 -17.91 -8.34 12.14
CA LEU A 93 -17.98 -8.20 13.60
C LEU A 93 -18.81 -9.32 14.26
N THR A 94 -20.03 -9.56 13.77
CA THR A 94 -20.90 -10.62 14.31
C THR A 94 -20.24 -11.99 14.21
N LEU A 95 -19.55 -12.26 13.10
CA LEU A 95 -18.81 -13.52 12.93
C LEU A 95 -17.63 -13.60 13.89
N ALA A 96 -16.91 -12.50 14.10
CA ALA A 96 -15.82 -12.46 15.07
C ALA A 96 -16.30 -12.82 16.48
N GLU A 97 -17.43 -12.27 16.91
CA GLU A 97 -18.03 -12.57 18.22
C GLU A 97 -18.46 -14.03 18.34
N GLN A 98 -19.21 -14.54 17.35
CA GLN A 98 -19.78 -15.89 17.38
C GLN A 98 -18.74 -17.01 17.20
N ALA A 99 -17.71 -16.76 16.39
CA ALA A 99 -16.70 -17.76 16.08
C ALA A 99 -15.49 -17.74 17.03
N ALA A 100 -15.55 -16.97 18.13
CA ALA A 100 -14.41 -16.75 19.03
C ALA A 100 -13.17 -16.22 18.29
N HIS A 101 -13.34 -15.11 17.58
CA HIS A 101 -12.28 -14.35 16.93
C HIS A 101 -12.34 -12.86 17.33
N ILE A 102 -11.31 -12.11 16.94
CA ILE A 102 -11.28 -10.65 16.94
C ILE A 102 -11.04 -10.17 15.52
N MET A 103 -11.74 -9.12 15.14
CA MET A 103 -11.43 -8.34 13.94
C MET A 103 -10.42 -7.27 14.33
N VAL A 104 -9.34 -7.18 13.58
CA VAL A 104 -8.28 -6.20 13.79
C VAL A 104 -8.07 -5.42 12.50
N ILE A 105 -7.99 -4.10 12.60
CA ILE A 105 -7.71 -3.23 11.47
C ILE A 105 -6.41 -2.49 11.74
N VAL A 106 -5.51 -2.52 10.76
CA VAL A 106 -4.13 -2.05 10.86
C VAL A 106 -3.85 -1.09 9.72
N ASP A 107 -3.16 0.02 9.99
CA ASP A 107 -2.76 0.97 8.94
C ASP A 107 -1.66 0.41 8.02
N ALA A 108 -1.37 1.11 6.93
CA ALA A 108 -0.30 0.73 5.99
C ALA A 108 1.11 0.73 6.61
N GLY A 109 1.28 1.38 7.77
CA GLY A 109 2.51 1.39 8.55
C GLY A 109 2.66 0.20 9.49
N GLY A 110 1.59 -0.59 9.69
CA GLY A 110 1.56 -1.74 10.59
C GLY A 110 1.04 -1.44 12.00
N GLN A 111 0.51 -0.24 12.26
CA GLN A 111 -0.06 0.10 13.56
C GLN A 111 -1.49 -0.41 13.69
N VAL A 112 -1.76 -1.11 14.78
CA VAL A 112 -3.12 -1.59 15.09
C VAL A 112 -4.01 -0.41 15.45
N LEU A 113 -5.03 -0.14 14.65
CA LEU A 113 -5.92 1.00 14.83
C LEU A 113 -7.19 0.65 15.60
N TRP A 114 -7.80 -0.50 15.31
CA TRP A 114 -9.04 -0.93 15.95
C TRP A 114 -9.02 -2.43 16.24
N ARG A 115 -9.60 -2.83 17.38
CA ARG A 115 -9.86 -4.23 17.72
C ARG A 115 -11.30 -4.42 18.20
N ASP A 116 -12.09 -5.18 17.46
CA ASP A 116 -13.47 -5.52 17.80
C ASP A 116 -13.67 -7.05 17.84
N GLY A 117 -14.76 -7.53 18.45
CA GLY A 117 -15.11 -8.96 18.52
C GLY A 117 -15.02 -9.56 19.92
N SER A 118 -14.77 -10.87 20.00
CA SER A 118 -14.89 -11.66 21.24
C SER A 118 -14.04 -11.11 22.39
N ALA A 119 -14.68 -10.73 23.50
CA ALA A 119 -13.99 -10.20 24.69
C ALA A 119 -12.98 -11.19 25.29
N ALA A 120 -13.25 -12.49 25.23
CA ALA A 120 -12.33 -13.52 25.72
C ALA A 120 -11.06 -13.58 24.87
N VAL A 121 -11.19 -13.44 23.55
CA VAL A 121 -10.06 -13.43 22.62
C VAL A 121 -9.29 -12.13 22.71
N ARG A 122 -9.96 -10.98 22.92
CA ARG A 122 -9.29 -9.70 23.22
C ARG A 122 -8.39 -9.80 24.45
N ARG A 123 -8.88 -10.38 25.56
CA ARG A 123 -8.05 -10.63 26.76
C ARG A 123 -6.86 -11.55 26.48
N ARG A 124 -7.04 -12.56 25.64
CA ARG A 124 -5.93 -13.44 25.20
C ARG A 124 -4.91 -12.66 24.35
N ALA A 125 -5.38 -11.79 23.46
CA ALA A 125 -4.55 -10.93 22.63
C ALA A 125 -3.74 -9.94 23.48
N ASP A 126 -4.33 -9.40 24.56
CA ASP A 126 -3.63 -8.51 25.49
C ASP A 126 -2.41 -9.21 26.13
N GLY A 127 -2.51 -10.51 26.42
CA GLY A 127 -1.39 -11.32 26.93
C GLY A 127 -0.24 -11.53 25.93
N LEU A 128 -0.46 -11.26 24.64
CA LEU A 128 0.58 -11.20 23.60
C LEU A 128 1.09 -9.78 23.35
N GLY A 129 0.54 -8.76 24.02
CA GLY A 129 0.77 -7.36 23.67
C GLY A 129 0.09 -6.94 22.37
N PHE A 130 -0.87 -7.73 21.86
CA PHE A 130 -1.59 -7.44 20.63
C PHE A 130 -2.72 -6.44 20.87
N VAL A 131 -2.37 -5.20 21.20
CA VAL A 131 -3.29 -4.12 21.62
C VAL A 131 -3.41 -3.02 20.57
N GLU A 132 -4.34 -2.08 20.75
CA GLU A 132 -4.41 -0.90 19.87
C GLU A 132 -3.17 -0.02 20.05
N GLY A 133 -2.67 0.55 18.95
CA GLY A 133 -1.46 1.38 18.92
C GLY A 133 -0.15 0.58 18.83
N VAL A 134 -0.17 -0.75 18.93
CA VAL A 134 1.05 -1.55 18.78
C VAL A 134 1.43 -1.70 17.31
N ASP A 135 2.73 -1.88 17.07
CA ASP A 135 3.27 -2.27 15.77
C ASP A 135 3.21 -3.79 15.58
N TRP A 136 2.56 -4.22 14.49
CA TRP A 136 2.37 -5.62 14.16
C TRP A 136 3.04 -6.06 12.85
N ARG A 137 4.05 -5.31 12.39
CA ARG A 137 4.90 -5.68 11.24
C ARG A 137 5.68 -6.96 11.49
N GLU A 138 6.09 -7.62 10.40
CA GLU A 138 6.92 -8.83 10.51
C GLU A 138 8.23 -8.57 11.26
N GLU A 139 8.88 -7.43 10.99
CA GLU A 139 10.14 -7.03 11.65
C GLU A 139 10.00 -6.83 13.17
N SER A 140 8.77 -6.62 13.66
CA SER A 140 8.49 -6.34 15.06
C SER A 140 8.00 -7.57 15.82
N VAL A 141 7.15 -8.39 15.19
CA VAL A 141 6.50 -9.54 15.88
C VAL A 141 6.72 -10.89 15.19
N GLY A 142 7.61 -10.94 14.20
CA GLY A 142 7.82 -12.13 13.36
C GLY A 142 6.71 -12.33 12.32
N THR A 143 6.84 -13.38 11.52
CA THR A 143 5.83 -13.80 10.54
C THR A 143 4.46 -13.94 11.19
N ASN A 144 3.51 -13.15 10.70
CA ASN A 144 2.12 -13.07 11.15
C ASN A 144 1.24 -12.63 9.97
N ALA A 145 -0.07 -12.90 10.01
CA ALA A 145 -0.93 -12.65 8.83
C ALA A 145 -0.98 -11.17 8.42
N ILE A 146 -1.02 -10.24 9.37
CA ILE A 146 -1.08 -8.79 9.09
C ILE A 146 0.21 -8.32 8.42
N GLY A 147 1.36 -8.53 9.07
CA GLY A 147 2.66 -8.13 8.56
C GLY A 147 2.96 -8.76 7.21
N THR A 148 2.66 -10.05 7.06
CA THR A 148 2.86 -10.75 5.79
C THR A 148 1.92 -10.27 4.69
N ALA A 149 0.66 -9.91 5.00
CA ALA A 149 -0.26 -9.32 4.03
C ALA A 149 0.17 -7.90 3.60
N LEU A 150 0.72 -7.09 4.52
CA LEU A 150 1.28 -5.76 4.21
C LEU A 150 2.44 -5.85 3.20
N VAL A 151 3.34 -6.82 3.39
CA VAL A 151 4.48 -7.06 2.49
C VAL A 151 4.03 -7.70 1.18
N ALA A 152 3.22 -8.77 1.25
CA ALA A 152 2.83 -9.54 0.08
C ALA A 152 1.74 -8.86 -0.79
N ARG A 153 1.08 -7.82 -0.27
CA ARG A 153 -0.01 -7.08 -0.93
C ARG A 153 -1.10 -7.99 -1.48
N ARG A 154 -1.37 -9.08 -0.76
CA ARG A 154 -2.40 -10.07 -1.05
C ARG A 154 -2.96 -10.66 0.25
N PRO A 155 -4.14 -11.28 0.22
CA PRO A 155 -4.66 -11.99 1.36
C PRO A 155 -3.72 -13.12 1.80
N VAL A 156 -3.53 -13.26 3.10
CA VAL A 156 -2.67 -14.27 3.73
C VAL A 156 -3.37 -14.84 4.95
N GLN A 157 -3.40 -16.16 5.05
CA GLN A 157 -3.71 -16.86 6.29
C GLN A 157 -2.41 -17.36 6.90
N VAL A 158 -2.25 -17.25 8.22
CA VAL A 158 -1.13 -17.84 8.97
C VAL A 158 -1.71 -18.69 10.08
N TYR A 159 -1.30 -19.96 10.11
CA TYR A 159 -1.83 -20.95 11.03
C TYR A 159 -0.73 -21.55 11.90
N SER A 160 -0.94 -21.53 13.22
CA SER A 160 -0.09 -22.23 14.18
C SER A 160 1.41 -21.94 13.98
N ALA A 161 2.25 -22.96 13.84
CA ALA A 161 3.69 -22.83 13.69
C ALA A 161 4.17 -22.25 12.35
N GLU A 162 3.27 -21.79 11.48
CA GLU A 162 3.64 -20.84 10.41
C GLU A 162 4.04 -19.47 10.98
N HIS A 163 3.53 -19.10 12.17
CA HIS A 163 4.03 -17.94 12.89
C HIS A 163 5.49 -18.17 13.27
N TYR A 164 6.32 -17.15 13.03
CA TYR A 164 7.76 -17.27 13.30
C TYR A 164 8.04 -17.33 14.81
N VAL A 165 7.32 -16.56 15.62
CA VAL A 165 7.47 -16.52 17.08
C VAL A 165 6.58 -17.58 17.75
N ARG A 166 7.16 -18.40 18.63
CA ARG A 166 6.48 -19.55 19.27
C ARG A 166 5.28 -19.15 20.12
N ALA A 167 5.31 -17.98 20.74
CA ALA A 167 4.18 -17.45 21.52
C ALA A 167 2.88 -17.34 20.70
N GLN A 168 2.98 -17.21 19.38
CA GLN A 168 1.84 -17.07 18.46
C GLN A 168 1.35 -18.42 17.90
N HIS A 169 2.01 -19.55 18.16
CA HIS A 169 1.65 -20.87 17.60
C HIS A 169 0.27 -21.39 18.01
N SER A 170 -0.33 -20.78 19.03
CA SER A 170 -1.68 -21.07 19.50
C SER A 170 -2.77 -20.26 18.80
N TRP A 171 -2.43 -19.53 17.73
CA TRP A 171 -3.33 -18.66 16.98
C TRP A 171 -3.50 -19.09 15.52
N THR A 172 -4.62 -18.65 14.95
CA THR A 172 -4.90 -18.63 13.52
C THR A 172 -5.30 -17.21 13.14
N CYS A 173 -4.77 -16.70 12.04
CA CYS A 173 -4.99 -15.34 11.58
C CYS A 173 -5.27 -15.36 10.07
N ALA A 174 -6.24 -14.57 9.61
CA ALA A 174 -6.55 -14.41 8.20
C ALA A 174 -6.69 -12.92 7.90
N ALA A 175 -5.79 -12.42 7.05
CA ALA A 175 -5.64 -11.01 6.76
C ALA A 175 -5.84 -10.72 5.27
N ALA A 176 -6.48 -9.60 4.95
CA ALA A 176 -6.60 -9.07 3.60
C ALA A 176 -6.23 -7.59 3.54
N PRO A 177 -5.43 -7.16 2.54
CA PRO A 177 -5.05 -5.76 2.38
C PRO A 177 -6.20 -4.95 1.80
N LEU A 178 -6.36 -3.72 2.30
CA LEU A 178 -7.30 -2.72 1.84
C LEU A 178 -6.56 -1.67 1.00
N HIS A 179 -7.00 -1.50 -0.24
CA HIS A 179 -6.47 -0.50 -1.17
C HIS A 179 -7.52 0.56 -1.46
N ASP A 180 -7.08 1.80 -1.50
CA ASP A 180 -7.88 2.91 -1.93
C ASP A 180 -8.26 2.72 -3.42
N PRO A 181 -9.55 2.66 -3.78
CA PRO A 181 -9.95 2.49 -5.16
C PRO A 181 -9.67 3.71 -6.04
N ARG A 182 -9.39 4.88 -5.45
CA ARG A 182 -9.19 6.17 -6.13
C ARG A 182 -7.79 6.28 -6.73
N ASP A 183 -6.78 5.71 -6.05
CA ASP A 183 -5.39 5.80 -6.47
C ASP A 183 -4.60 4.48 -6.39
N GLY A 184 -5.20 3.43 -5.84
CA GLY A 184 -4.58 2.11 -5.67
C GLY A 184 -3.62 2.03 -4.47
N LYS A 185 -3.52 3.07 -3.65
CA LYS A 185 -2.66 3.09 -2.46
C LYS A 185 -3.15 2.06 -1.44
N LEU A 186 -2.22 1.38 -0.77
CA LEU A 186 -2.58 0.55 0.38
C LEU A 186 -2.95 1.45 1.56
N LEU A 187 -4.18 1.30 2.04
CA LEU A 187 -4.70 1.95 3.24
C LEU A 187 -4.25 1.19 4.50
N GLY A 188 -4.25 -0.14 4.42
CA GLY A 188 -3.91 -1.01 5.53
C GLY A 188 -4.36 -2.45 5.33
N VAL A 189 -4.65 -3.14 6.42
CA VAL A 189 -5.08 -4.54 6.45
C VAL A 189 -6.25 -4.71 7.40
N VAL A 190 -7.21 -5.54 7.02
CA VAL A 190 -8.18 -6.14 7.94
C VAL A 190 -7.79 -7.59 8.21
N ASP A 191 -7.84 -7.99 9.46
CA ASP A 191 -7.48 -9.32 9.94
C ASP A 191 -8.58 -9.89 10.84
N LEU A 192 -8.76 -11.20 10.76
CA LEU A 192 -9.58 -11.97 11.69
C LEU A 192 -8.69 -13.01 12.39
N SER A 193 -8.52 -12.83 13.70
CA SER A 193 -7.61 -13.62 14.54
C SER A 193 -8.36 -14.39 15.61
N GLY A 194 -8.00 -15.64 15.85
CA GLY A 194 -8.60 -16.48 16.88
C GLY A 194 -7.68 -17.61 17.36
N PRO A 195 -8.13 -18.42 18.33
CA PRO A 195 -7.39 -19.60 18.78
C PRO A 195 -7.18 -20.60 17.63
N ALA A 196 -6.00 -21.24 17.53
CA ALA A 196 -5.70 -22.18 16.45
C ALA A 196 -6.79 -23.27 16.21
N PRO A 197 -7.50 -23.82 17.22
CA PRO A 197 -8.58 -24.76 16.97
C PRO A 197 -9.79 -24.20 16.18
N THR A 198 -9.95 -22.88 16.08
CA THR A 198 -11.05 -22.24 15.34
C THR A 198 -10.72 -22.02 13.86
N VAL A 199 -9.57 -22.50 13.38
CA VAL A 199 -9.15 -22.38 11.98
C VAL A 199 -10.19 -22.98 11.04
N HIS A 200 -10.51 -22.24 9.98
CA HIS A 200 -11.40 -22.72 8.94
C HIS A 200 -10.86 -22.35 7.54
N PRO A 201 -10.95 -23.23 6.53
CA PRO A 201 -10.43 -22.96 5.19
C PRO A 201 -11.09 -21.75 4.49
N THR A 202 -12.36 -21.46 4.81
CA THR A 202 -13.11 -20.36 4.17
C THR A 202 -12.83 -19.00 4.80
N THR A 203 -12.18 -18.93 5.96
CA THR A 203 -11.96 -17.65 6.67
C THR A 203 -11.20 -16.64 5.82
N LEU A 204 -10.16 -17.09 5.11
CA LEU A 204 -9.38 -16.20 4.22
C LEU A 204 -10.22 -15.63 3.08
N ALA A 205 -11.07 -16.48 2.47
CA ALA A 205 -11.95 -16.05 1.38
C ALA A 205 -13.02 -15.06 1.86
N LEU A 206 -13.55 -15.25 3.06
CA LEU A 206 -14.49 -14.31 3.69
C LEU A 206 -13.82 -12.96 3.94
N VAL A 207 -12.64 -12.94 4.55
CA VAL A 207 -11.92 -11.70 4.86
C VAL A 207 -11.54 -10.95 3.57
N ASP A 208 -11.09 -11.65 2.51
CA ASP A 208 -10.84 -11.04 1.20
C ASP A 208 -12.12 -10.49 0.56
N ALA A 209 -13.24 -11.23 0.63
CA ALA A 209 -14.51 -10.79 0.07
C ALA A 209 -15.03 -9.52 0.77
N VAL A 210 -14.97 -9.46 2.10
CA VAL A 210 -15.39 -8.26 2.85
C VAL A 210 -14.44 -7.09 2.61
N ALA A 211 -13.13 -7.31 2.51
CA ALA A 211 -12.18 -6.26 2.15
C ALA A 211 -12.50 -5.68 0.76
N ARG A 212 -12.78 -6.54 -0.23
CA ARG A 212 -13.19 -6.10 -1.58
C ARG A 212 -14.51 -5.35 -1.57
N LEU A 213 -15.47 -5.76 -0.75
CA LEU A 213 -16.74 -5.06 -0.58
C LEU A 213 -16.51 -3.66 -0.01
N ALA A 214 -15.67 -3.52 1.02
CA ALA A 214 -15.31 -2.21 1.57
C ALA A 214 -14.66 -1.31 0.51
N GLN A 215 -13.70 -1.83 -0.26
CA GLN A 215 -13.09 -1.07 -1.36
C GLN A 215 -14.09 -0.70 -2.47
N ALA A 216 -15.06 -1.57 -2.77
CA ALA A 216 -16.10 -1.28 -3.73
C ALA A 216 -17.03 -0.17 -3.21
N GLN A 217 -17.36 -0.18 -1.92
CA GLN A 217 -18.17 0.87 -1.30
C GLN A 217 -17.44 2.23 -1.34
N LEU A 218 -16.15 2.27 -1.01
CA LEU A 218 -15.32 3.48 -1.14
C LEU A 218 -15.36 4.03 -2.58
N ARG A 219 -15.29 3.16 -3.58
CA ARG A 219 -15.38 3.56 -4.99
C ARG A 219 -16.73 4.16 -5.32
N THR A 220 -17.81 3.53 -4.87
CA THR A 220 -19.17 4.01 -5.14
C THR A 220 -19.41 5.38 -4.49
N THR A 221 -18.95 5.57 -3.26
CA THR A 221 -19.01 6.88 -2.57
C THR A 221 -18.26 7.94 -3.37
N HIS A 222 -17.00 7.66 -3.74
CA HIS A 222 -16.17 8.55 -4.54
C HIS A 222 -16.81 8.93 -5.88
N LEU A 223 -17.34 7.96 -6.63
CA LEU A 223 -18.02 8.23 -7.90
C LEU A 223 -19.26 9.11 -7.73
N THR A 224 -19.99 8.93 -6.62
CA THR A 224 -21.17 9.75 -6.30
C THR A 224 -20.77 11.19 -5.98
N GLU A 225 -19.67 11.39 -5.25
CA GLU A 225 -19.12 12.71 -4.94
C GLU A 225 -18.59 13.41 -6.18
N LEU A 226 -17.88 12.69 -7.05
CA LEU A 226 -17.39 13.21 -8.31
C LEU A 226 -18.54 13.63 -9.23
N GLU A 227 -19.64 12.88 -9.26
CA GLU A 227 -20.83 13.25 -10.02
C GLU A 227 -21.50 14.52 -9.50
N ARG A 228 -21.56 14.71 -8.17
CA ARG A 228 -22.03 15.97 -7.58
C ARG A 228 -21.12 17.13 -7.97
N LEU A 229 -19.80 16.92 -7.96
CA LEU A 229 -18.82 17.92 -8.39
C LEU A 229 -19.00 18.30 -9.88
N ARG A 230 -19.34 17.34 -10.76
CA ARG A 230 -19.67 17.61 -12.17
C ARG A 230 -20.84 18.57 -12.31
N GLY A 231 -21.91 18.36 -11.53
CA GLY A 231 -23.05 19.27 -11.50
C GLY A 231 -22.68 20.70 -11.11
N PHE A 232 -21.71 20.86 -10.19
CA PHE A 232 -21.19 22.18 -9.80
C PHE A 232 -20.21 22.78 -10.81
N ALA A 233 -19.41 21.95 -11.49
CA ALA A 233 -18.31 22.41 -12.33
C ALA A 233 -18.76 23.16 -13.59
N ALA A 234 -19.87 22.75 -14.22
CA ALA A 234 -20.31 23.35 -15.48
C ALA A 234 -20.60 24.87 -15.40
N PRO A 235 -21.38 25.37 -14.40
CA PRO A 235 -21.57 26.82 -14.22
C PRO A 235 -20.29 27.58 -13.89
N VAL A 236 -19.34 26.96 -13.19
CA VAL A 236 -18.06 27.60 -12.84
C VAL A 236 -17.21 27.80 -14.08
N LEU A 237 -17.02 26.74 -14.87
CA LEU A 237 -16.20 26.80 -16.09
C LEU A 237 -16.76 27.79 -17.11
N GLY A 238 -18.08 27.91 -17.22
CA GLY A 238 -18.72 28.91 -18.09
C GLY A 238 -18.40 30.36 -17.72
N LYS A 239 -18.00 30.66 -16.48
CA LYS A 239 -17.66 32.01 -16.01
C LYS A 239 -16.17 32.34 -16.10
N VAL A 240 -15.30 31.34 -16.18
CA VAL A 240 -13.84 31.53 -16.12
C VAL A 240 -13.26 32.13 -17.40
N GLY A 241 -13.92 31.94 -18.56
CA GLY A 241 -13.56 32.60 -19.83
C GLY A 241 -12.24 32.14 -20.46
N GLY A 242 -11.62 31.06 -19.98
CA GLY A 242 -10.34 30.53 -20.48
C GLY A 242 -10.08 29.08 -20.07
N PRO A 243 -8.89 28.51 -20.38
CA PRO A 243 -8.55 27.13 -20.05
C PRO A 243 -8.63 26.86 -18.54
N ALA A 244 -9.43 25.87 -18.16
CA ALA A 244 -9.67 25.55 -16.75
C ALA A 244 -10.14 24.10 -16.57
N VAL A 245 -9.88 23.54 -15.40
CA VAL A 245 -10.33 22.22 -15.01
C VAL A 245 -10.81 22.22 -13.57
N VAL A 246 -11.89 21.50 -13.30
CA VAL A 246 -12.37 21.21 -11.96
C VAL A 246 -12.09 19.75 -11.66
N ALA A 247 -11.37 19.50 -10.57
CA ALA A 247 -11.04 18.17 -10.10
C ALA A 247 -11.34 18.02 -8.61
N ASP A 248 -11.62 16.80 -8.17
CA ASP A 248 -11.81 16.53 -6.74
C ASP A 248 -10.49 16.61 -5.96
N GLU A 249 -10.56 16.40 -4.64
CA GLU A 249 -9.38 16.41 -3.76
C GLU A 249 -8.34 15.32 -4.06
N HIS A 250 -8.75 14.26 -4.78
CA HIS A 250 -7.88 13.16 -5.21
C HIS A 250 -7.34 13.36 -6.64
N GLY A 251 -7.71 14.48 -7.27
CA GLY A 251 -7.30 14.90 -8.61
C GLY A 251 -8.14 14.32 -9.75
N TRP A 252 -9.24 13.61 -9.49
CA TRP A 252 -10.11 13.13 -10.56
C TRP A 252 -10.85 14.28 -11.21
N VAL A 253 -10.77 14.35 -12.53
CA VAL A 253 -11.35 15.46 -13.28
C VAL A 253 -12.87 15.28 -13.36
N ALA A 254 -13.59 16.26 -12.83
CA ALA A 254 -15.03 16.37 -12.97
C ALA A 254 -15.38 16.94 -14.36
N ALA A 255 -14.79 18.09 -14.71
CA ALA A 255 -14.98 18.74 -16.00
C ALA A 255 -13.78 19.62 -16.37
N ALA A 256 -13.56 19.83 -17.67
CA ALA A 256 -12.53 20.70 -18.20
C ALA A 256 -13.08 21.55 -19.35
N ALA A 257 -12.54 22.75 -19.53
CA ALA A 257 -12.83 23.66 -20.63
C ALA A 257 -11.51 24.17 -21.21
N GLY A 258 -11.34 24.13 -22.53
CA GLY A 258 -10.14 24.63 -23.22
C GLY A 258 -8.84 23.87 -22.91
N LEU A 259 -8.92 22.67 -22.32
CA LEU A 259 -7.78 21.81 -21.98
C LEU A 259 -7.95 20.42 -22.57
N ALA A 260 -6.82 19.73 -22.82
CA ALA A 260 -6.84 18.34 -23.24
C ALA A 260 -7.48 17.45 -22.15
N PRO A 261 -8.31 16.47 -22.54
CA PRO A 261 -8.97 15.60 -21.58
C PRO A 261 -7.96 14.73 -20.85
N VAL A 262 -7.98 14.78 -19.52
CA VAL A 262 -7.24 13.89 -18.65
C VAL A 262 -8.21 13.35 -17.59
N ASP A 263 -8.12 12.05 -17.29
CA ASP A 263 -9.01 11.44 -16.29
C ASP A 263 -8.67 11.92 -14.87
N ARG A 264 -7.37 12.16 -14.62
CA ARG A 264 -6.83 12.47 -13.30
C ARG A 264 -5.57 13.31 -13.39
N ILE A 265 -5.47 14.29 -12.49
CA ILE A 265 -4.35 15.20 -12.29
C ILE A 265 -3.63 14.79 -11.00
N ALA A 266 -2.29 14.80 -11.02
CA ALA A 266 -1.52 14.56 -9.81
C ALA A 266 -1.53 15.82 -8.92
N LEU A 267 -2.28 15.79 -7.81
CA LEU A 267 -2.32 16.88 -6.84
C LEU A 267 -1.30 16.69 -5.72
N PRO A 268 -0.74 17.79 -5.15
CA PRO A 268 0.20 17.68 -4.04
C PRO A 268 -0.54 17.27 -2.78
N THR A 269 0.17 16.60 -1.89
CA THR A 269 -0.36 16.33 -0.56
C THR A 269 -0.55 17.67 0.17
N GLY A 270 -1.77 17.93 0.65
CA GLY A 270 -2.09 19.18 1.37
C GLY A 270 -2.11 20.43 0.48
N LEU A 271 -2.56 20.30 -0.77
CA LEU A 271 -2.77 21.43 -1.68
C LEU A 271 -3.50 22.60 -1.00
N LYS A 272 -3.00 23.81 -1.22
CA LYS A 272 -3.57 25.06 -0.71
C LYS A 272 -3.90 25.99 -1.89
N PRO A 273 -4.84 26.92 -1.72
CA PRO A 273 -5.11 27.95 -2.73
C PRO A 273 -3.84 28.76 -3.05
N GLY A 274 -3.65 29.12 -4.32
CA GLY A 274 -2.49 29.90 -4.77
C GLY A 274 -1.89 29.41 -6.09
N ARG A 275 -0.64 29.82 -6.38
CA ARG A 275 0.11 29.34 -7.55
C ARG A 275 0.85 28.06 -7.21
N VAL A 276 0.72 27.04 -8.06
CA VAL A 276 1.41 25.74 -7.92
C VAL A 276 1.78 25.20 -9.29
N TRP A 277 2.92 24.55 -9.39
CA TRP A 277 3.30 23.83 -10.60
C TRP A 277 2.69 22.41 -10.58
N LEU A 278 1.98 22.03 -11.65
CA LEU A 278 1.35 20.72 -11.82
C LEU A 278 1.91 20.03 -13.07
N PRO A 279 2.30 18.73 -13.02
CA PRO A 279 2.91 18.05 -14.16
C PRO A 279 2.09 18.07 -15.46
N ALA A 280 0.76 18.06 -15.35
CA ALA A 280 -0.13 18.05 -16.52
C ALA A 280 -0.25 19.42 -17.21
N TYR A 281 -0.01 20.52 -16.49
CA TYR A 281 -0.41 21.87 -16.91
C TYR A 281 0.65 22.96 -16.67
N GLY A 282 1.80 22.62 -16.07
CA GLY A 282 2.78 23.61 -15.66
C GLY A 282 2.27 24.50 -14.53
N ASN A 283 2.60 25.79 -14.58
CA ASN A 283 2.19 26.76 -13.56
C ASN A 283 0.68 26.97 -13.59
N CYS A 284 0.02 26.76 -12.45
CA CYS A 284 -1.43 26.87 -12.32
C CYS A 284 -1.81 27.77 -11.15
N ALA A 285 -2.88 28.55 -11.32
CA ALA A 285 -3.64 29.12 -10.22
C ALA A 285 -4.68 28.10 -9.74
N VAL A 286 -4.76 27.89 -8.44
CA VAL A 286 -5.65 26.91 -7.81
C VAL A 286 -6.53 27.59 -6.77
N GLU A 287 -7.83 27.34 -6.86
CA GLU A 287 -8.86 27.89 -5.98
C GLU A 287 -9.76 26.77 -5.44
N PRO A 288 -10.20 26.86 -4.17
CA PRO A 288 -11.08 25.86 -3.60
C PRO A 288 -12.50 26.01 -4.17
N VAL A 289 -13.13 24.88 -4.47
CA VAL A 289 -14.56 24.79 -4.79
C VAL A 289 -15.22 23.71 -3.92
N PRO A 290 -16.55 23.72 -3.73
CA PRO A 290 -17.23 22.65 -3.02
C PRO A 290 -16.88 21.27 -3.62
N GLY A 291 -16.19 20.43 -2.84
CA GLY A 291 -15.80 19.08 -3.25
C GLY A 291 -14.49 18.98 -4.04
N GLY A 292 -13.72 20.06 -4.22
CA GLY A 292 -12.45 19.97 -4.94
C GLY A 292 -11.77 21.30 -5.24
N TRP A 293 -11.16 21.37 -6.42
CA TRP A 293 -10.29 22.45 -6.86
C TRP A 293 -10.66 22.92 -8.26
N LEU A 294 -10.72 24.24 -8.43
CA LEU A 294 -10.65 24.89 -9.74
C LEU A 294 -9.17 25.18 -10.04
N ILE A 295 -8.69 24.68 -11.17
CA ILE A 295 -7.30 24.78 -11.60
C ILE A 295 -7.26 25.49 -12.95
N ARG A 296 -6.47 26.54 -13.05
CA ARG A 296 -6.31 27.36 -14.25
C ARG A 296 -4.82 27.45 -14.59
N PRO A 297 -4.36 27.01 -15.77
CA PRO A 297 -2.98 27.28 -16.18
C PRO A 297 -2.73 28.78 -16.24
N ALA A 298 -1.54 29.20 -15.82
CA ALA A 298 -1.06 30.56 -16.01
C ALA A 298 -0.42 30.69 -17.40
N GLU A 299 -0.51 31.88 -18.00
CA GLU A 299 0.08 32.18 -19.32
C GLU A 299 1.61 32.28 -19.31
N ASP A 300 2.25 32.26 -18.13
CA ASP A 300 3.71 32.26 -18.03
C ASP A 300 4.28 30.99 -18.68
N ASP A 301 5.11 31.20 -19.72
CA ASP A 301 5.80 30.17 -20.50
C ASP A 301 6.26 29.02 -19.60
N ALA A 302 5.86 27.80 -19.96
CA ALA A 302 6.04 26.59 -19.17
C ALA A 302 7.52 26.34 -18.87
N ALA A 303 8.06 26.94 -17.81
CA ALA A 303 9.40 26.65 -17.36
C ALA A 303 9.42 25.18 -16.93
N PRO A 304 10.29 24.33 -17.53
CA PRO A 304 10.38 22.95 -17.14
C PRO A 304 10.77 22.87 -15.66
N PRO A 305 10.38 21.79 -14.98
CA PRO A 305 10.80 21.57 -13.61
C PRO A 305 12.33 21.45 -13.59
N THR A 306 12.99 22.35 -12.90
CA THR A 306 14.46 22.40 -12.87
C THR A 306 15.04 21.23 -12.08
N ARG A 307 14.27 20.69 -11.12
CA ARG A 307 14.78 19.67 -10.20
C ARG A 307 13.71 18.70 -9.72
N VAL A 308 14.05 17.41 -9.74
CA VAL A 308 13.28 16.30 -9.18
C VAL A 308 14.09 15.66 -8.06
N VAL A 309 13.49 15.51 -6.89
CA VAL A 309 14.04 14.79 -5.76
C VAL A 309 13.20 13.55 -5.50
N LEU A 310 13.79 12.37 -5.74
CA LEU A 310 13.22 11.09 -5.34
C LEU A 310 13.73 10.75 -3.93
N ASP A 311 12.87 10.85 -2.94
CA ASP A 311 13.20 10.51 -1.55
C ASP A 311 12.76 9.09 -1.22
N VAL A 312 13.73 8.19 -1.05
CA VAL A 312 13.51 6.78 -0.66
C VAL A 312 14.06 6.48 0.73
N ARG A 313 14.37 7.51 1.52
CA ARG A 313 14.81 7.34 2.92
C ARG A 313 13.73 6.76 3.81
N SER A 314 12.46 7.00 3.48
CA SER A 314 11.31 6.38 4.14
C SER A 314 10.84 5.17 3.32
N PRO A 315 11.10 3.93 3.79
CA PRO A 315 10.67 2.70 3.12
C PRO A 315 9.22 2.61 2.68
N ARG A 316 8.31 3.33 3.35
CA ARG A 316 6.85 3.19 3.20
C ARG A 316 6.19 4.40 2.57
N GLU A 317 6.88 5.52 2.56
CA GLU A 317 6.39 6.78 2.01
C GLU A 317 7.46 7.36 1.08
N PRO A 318 7.84 6.62 0.01
CA PRO A 318 8.71 7.20 -0.99
C PRO A 318 7.99 8.39 -1.60
N GLU A 319 8.67 9.51 -1.69
CA GLU A 319 8.10 10.77 -2.18
C GLU A 319 8.89 11.26 -3.38
N LEU A 320 8.16 11.81 -4.35
CA LEU A 320 8.72 12.57 -5.46
C LEU A 320 8.41 14.04 -5.23
N THR A 321 9.46 14.83 -5.07
CA THR A 321 9.34 16.30 -5.03
C THR A 321 9.82 16.87 -6.35
N VAL A 322 9.01 17.72 -6.96
CA VAL A 322 9.33 18.42 -8.20
C VAL A 322 9.34 19.92 -7.91
N ALA A 323 10.44 20.58 -8.23
CA ALA A 323 10.60 22.02 -8.06
C ALA A 323 10.77 22.69 -9.43
N GLY A 324 9.96 23.73 -9.66
CA GLY A 324 10.04 24.62 -10.82
C GLY A 324 10.16 26.09 -10.38
N ALA A 325 10.20 27.00 -11.35
CA ALA A 325 10.46 28.42 -11.13
C ALA A 325 9.49 29.11 -10.15
N THR A 326 8.24 28.65 -10.06
CA THR A 326 7.20 29.31 -9.25
C THR A 326 6.71 28.49 -8.07
N GLY A 327 7.32 27.34 -7.79
CA GLY A 327 6.87 26.51 -6.68
C GLY A 327 7.44 25.11 -6.63
N THR A 328 7.13 24.42 -5.55
CA THR A 328 7.50 23.03 -5.30
C THR A 328 6.25 22.21 -5.03
N TRP A 329 6.25 20.98 -5.53
CA TRP A 329 5.16 20.03 -5.40
C TRP A 329 5.72 18.69 -4.91
N THR A 330 5.03 18.03 -3.99
CA THR A 330 5.43 16.72 -3.48
C THR A 330 4.29 15.72 -3.56
N HIS A 331 4.62 14.50 -3.99
CA HIS A 331 3.68 13.41 -4.14
C HIS A 331 4.24 12.09 -3.65
N ARG A 332 3.41 11.36 -2.91
CA ARG A 332 3.73 10.03 -2.41
C ARG A 332 3.59 8.99 -3.52
N LEU A 333 4.64 8.20 -3.70
CA LEU A 333 4.73 7.18 -4.73
C LEU A 333 4.17 5.85 -4.22
N SER A 334 3.57 5.08 -5.13
CA SER A 334 3.33 3.66 -4.88
C SER A 334 4.68 2.92 -4.81
N PRO A 335 4.77 1.75 -4.14
CA PRO A 335 6.00 0.96 -4.10
C PRO A 335 6.55 0.67 -5.50
N ARG A 336 5.67 0.27 -6.43
CA ARG A 336 6.08 -0.03 -7.81
C ARG A 336 6.58 1.22 -8.55
N HIS A 337 5.93 2.36 -8.38
CA HIS A 337 6.39 3.62 -8.96
C HIS A 337 7.73 4.06 -8.37
N ALA A 338 7.93 3.89 -7.06
CA ALA A 338 9.22 4.18 -6.43
C ALA A 338 10.34 3.29 -6.96
N GLU A 339 10.10 1.98 -7.12
CA GLU A 339 11.06 1.06 -7.74
C GLU A 339 11.42 1.49 -9.17
N MET A 340 10.40 1.78 -9.99
CA MET A 340 10.58 2.22 -11.38
C MET A 340 11.38 3.51 -11.46
N LEU A 341 11.00 4.54 -10.71
CA LEU A 341 11.70 5.83 -10.70
C LEU A 341 13.12 5.70 -10.13
N TYR A 342 13.34 4.81 -9.15
CA TYR A 342 14.68 4.56 -8.61
C TYR A 342 15.60 3.91 -9.65
N VAL A 343 15.10 2.91 -10.39
CA VAL A 343 15.82 2.28 -11.50
C VAL A 343 16.12 3.31 -12.58
N LEU A 344 15.15 4.12 -12.99
CA LEU A 344 15.34 5.15 -14.02
C LEU A 344 16.30 6.27 -13.57
N ALA A 345 16.29 6.65 -12.29
CA ALA A 345 17.23 7.62 -11.74
C ALA A 345 18.67 7.11 -11.77
N SER A 346 18.85 5.79 -11.70
CA SER A 346 20.16 5.13 -11.77
C SER A 346 20.61 4.85 -13.22
N HIS A 347 19.73 4.99 -14.21
CA HIS A 347 20.00 4.75 -15.64
C HIS A 347 19.55 5.94 -16.48
N ARG A 348 20.33 7.03 -16.46
CA ARG A 348 19.97 8.31 -17.10
C ARG A 348 19.80 8.22 -18.62
N ASP A 349 20.53 7.33 -19.29
CA ASP A 349 20.37 7.08 -20.74
C ASP A 349 19.02 6.44 -21.08
N GLY A 350 18.39 5.82 -20.08
CA GLY A 350 17.06 5.22 -20.12
C GLY A 350 17.05 3.70 -20.23
N ARG A 351 15.84 3.13 -20.08
CA ARG A 351 15.56 1.69 -20.22
C ARG A 351 14.46 1.44 -21.25
N SER A 352 14.64 0.42 -22.09
CA SER A 352 13.53 -0.15 -22.86
C SER A 352 12.53 -0.86 -21.94
N ALA A 353 11.34 -1.18 -22.47
CA ALA A 353 10.34 -1.92 -21.72
C ALA A 353 10.83 -3.32 -21.26
N SER A 354 11.73 -3.94 -22.01
CA SER A 354 12.25 -5.29 -21.72
C SER A 354 13.37 -5.23 -20.67
N GLU A 355 14.28 -4.26 -20.77
CA GLU A 355 15.32 -4.04 -19.76
C GLU A 355 14.72 -3.64 -18.42
N LEU A 356 13.77 -2.68 -18.41
CA LEU A 356 13.09 -2.29 -17.18
C LEU A 356 12.28 -3.45 -16.59
N SER A 357 11.81 -4.40 -17.41
CA SER A 357 11.17 -5.62 -16.94
C SER A 357 12.15 -6.56 -16.25
N ALA A 358 13.33 -6.76 -16.84
CA ALA A 358 14.40 -7.54 -16.23
C ALA A 358 14.86 -6.92 -14.90
N ASP A 359 15.06 -5.59 -14.87
CA ASP A 359 15.47 -4.84 -13.68
C ASP A 359 14.48 -5.00 -12.51
N LEU A 360 13.17 -5.02 -12.81
CA LEU A 360 12.09 -5.03 -11.81
C LEU A 360 11.61 -6.42 -11.41
N PHE A 361 11.74 -7.42 -12.27
CA PHE A 361 11.14 -8.75 -12.08
C PHE A 361 12.12 -9.90 -12.25
N GLY A 362 13.34 -9.66 -12.73
CA GLY A 362 14.27 -10.70 -13.16
C GLY A 362 13.81 -11.44 -14.42
N ASP A 363 12.83 -10.86 -15.13
CA ASP A 363 12.14 -11.48 -16.26
C ASP A 363 11.87 -10.40 -17.32
N ALA A 364 12.54 -10.53 -18.46
CA ALA A 364 12.46 -9.58 -19.57
C ALA A 364 11.11 -9.63 -20.33
N GLY A 365 10.26 -10.64 -20.05
CA GLY A 365 9.00 -10.89 -20.75
C GLY A 365 7.79 -10.10 -20.23
N ARG A 366 7.86 -9.49 -19.04
CA ARG A 366 6.73 -8.74 -18.42
C ARG A 366 6.54 -7.33 -18.95
N THR A 367 6.84 -7.12 -20.23
CA THR A 367 6.81 -5.82 -20.90
C THR A 367 5.43 -5.16 -20.91
N VAL A 368 4.34 -5.94 -20.98
CA VAL A 368 2.96 -5.42 -20.92
C VAL A 368 2.70 -4.74 -19.57
N THR A 369 3.13 -5.36 -18.47
CA THR A 369 3.03 -4.78 -17.13
C THR A 369 3.86 -3.50 -17.04
N VAL A 370 5.11 -3.52 -17.49
CA VAL A 370 5.99 -2.34 -17.49
C VAL A 370 5.40 -1.19 -18.30
N ARG A 371 4.92 -1.45 -19.52
CA ARG A 371 4.30 -0.42 -20.38
C ARG A 371 3.05 0.16 -19.73
N ALA A 372 2.24 -0.67 -19.08
CA ALA A 372 1.05 -0.20 -18.37
C ALA A 372 1.41 0.72 -17.19
N GLU A 373 2.37 0.33 -16.35
CA GLU A 373 2.82 1.18 -15.22
C GLU A 373 3.53 2.45 -15.70
N MET A 374 4.39 2.37 -16.74
CA MET A 374 5.03 3.56 -17.32
C MET A 374 4.02 4.51 -17.93
N SER A 375 2.96 3.99 -18.55
CA SER A 375 1.86 4.82 -19.03
C SER A 375 1.15 5.56 -17.88
N ARG A 376 1.00 4.94 -16.71
CA ARG A 376 0.41 5.60 -15.52
C ARG A 376 1.33 6.65 -14.95
N LEU A 377 2.62 6.33 -14.79
CA LEU A 377 3.65 7.27 -14.35
C LEU A 377 3.68 8.50 -15.24
N ARG A 378 3.76 8.33 -16.57
CA ARG A 378 3.81 9.46 -17.51
C ARG A 378 2.52 10.27 -17.56
N ARG A 379 1.37 9.67 -17.23
CA ARG A 379 0.11 10.40 -17.10
C ARG A 379 0.11 11.29 -15.84
N HIS A 380 0.71 10.82 -14.75
CA HIS A 380 0.80 11.56 -13.49
C HIS A 380 1.94 12.58 -13.48
N PHE A 381 3.07 12.24 -14.08
CA PHE A 381 4.31 12.99 -14.06
C PHE A 381 4.77 13.32 -15.49
N GLY A 382 3.83 13.74 -16.33
CA GLY A 382 4.12 14.24 -17.67
C GLY A 382 5.11 15.41 -17.59
N GLY A 383 5.97 15.55 -18.61
CA GLY A 383 6.99 16.61 -18.64
C GLY A 383 8.26 16.34 -17.83
N ILE A 384 8.30 15.29 -16.99
CA ILE A 384 9.55 14.83 -16.34
C ILE A 384 10.05 13.47 -16.82
N LEU A 385 9.24 12.73 -17.60
CA LEU A 385 9.54 11.37 -18.06
C LEU A 385 9.31 11.16 -19.56
N ASP A 386 10.32 10.66 -20.25
CA ASP A 386 10.29 10.26 -21.65
C ASP A 386 9.90 8.80 -21.86
N ALA A 387 9.55 8.44 -23.10
CA ALA A 387 9.00 7.11 -23.44
C ALA A 387 9.89 6.24 -24.33
N LYS A 388 10.95 6.80 -24.94
CA LYS A 388 11.74 6.15 -25.97
C LYS A 388 13.22 6.60 -25.95
N PRO A 389 14.06 6.02 -25.08
CA PRO A 389 13.76 5.03 -24.03
C PRO A 389 13.03 5.65 -22.82
N TYR A 390 12.54 4.82 -21.89
CA TYR A 390 11.99 5.34 -20.63
C TYR A 390 13.11 5.95 -19.80
N ARG A 391 13.03 7.25 -19.49
CA ARG A 391 14.02 7.98 -18.68
C ARG A 391 13.42 9.25 -18.08
N PHE A 392 14.13 9.87 -17.15
CA PHE A 392 13.88 11.27 -16.82
C PHE A 392 14.30 12.17 -17.98
N ALA A 393 13.54 13.24 -18.23
CA ALA A 393 13.84 14.19 -19.31
C ALA A 393 15.22 14.84 -19.10
N ASP A 394 15.87 15.21 -20.21
CA ASP A 394 17.27 15.66 -20.21
C ASP A 394 17.47 17.03 -19.53
N ASP A 395 16.42 17.85 -19.51
CA ASP A 395 16.37 19.17 -18.88
C ASP A 395 16.04 19.14 -17.37
N VAL A 396 15.92 17.94 -16.79
CA VAL A 396 15.59 17.73 -15.37
C VAL A 396 16.82 17.31 -14.57
N GLU A 397 17.16 18.07 -13.52
CA GLU A 397 18.11 17.63 -12.49
C GLU A 397 17.46 16.58 -11.59
N VAL A 398 17.99 15.36 -11.55
CA VAL A 398 17.46 14.27 -10.72
C VAL A 398 18.37 14.00 -9.54
N LEU A 399 17.83 14.09 -8.33
CA LEU A 399 18.52 13.72 -7.09
C LEU A 399 17.78 12.61 -6.37
N VAL A 400 18.53 11.62 -5.87
CA VAL A 400 17.97 10.52 -5.09
C VAL A 400 18.46 10.64 -3.65
N ARG A 401 17.54 10.80 -2.70
CA ARG A 401 17.87 10.75 -1.27
C ARG A 401 17.70 9.30 -0.80
N ARG A 402 18.81 8.71 -0.37
CA ARG A 402 18.88 7.31 0.07
C ARG A 402 19.08 7.22 1.58
N PRO A 403 18.57 6.17 2.25
CA PRO A 403 18.98 5.87 3.62
C PRO A 403 20.50 5.63 3.71
N PRO A 404 21.13 5.80 4.88
CA PRO A 404 22.57 5.58 5.05
C PRO A 404 23.00 4.14 4.73
N ASP A 405 22.13 3.18 5.05
CA ASP A 405 22.31 1.77 4.72
C ASP A 405 21.75 1.47 3.32
N PRO A 406 22.58 1.04 2.35
CA PRO A 406 22.11 0.66 1.01
C PRO A 406 21.07 -0.46 1.02
N GLU A 407 21.16 -1.42 1.94
CA GLU A 407 20.20 -2.53 2.05
C GLU A 407 18.81 -2.05 2.49
N ALA A 408 18.76 -0.90 3.17
CA ALA A 408 17.52 -0.26 3.60
C ALA A 408 16.82 0.54 2.47
N VAL A 409 17.38 0.62 1.26
CA VAL A 409 16.70 1.22 0.11
C VAL A 409 15.50 0.34 -0.27
N LEU A 410 14.30 0.94 -0.23
CA LEU A 410 13.04 0.30 -0.63
C LEU A 410 12.95 -1.17 -0.13
N PRO A 411 13.02 -1.46 1.19
CA PRO A 411 13.28 -2.79 1.77
C PRO A 411 12.18 -3.82 1.48
N HIS A 412 11.04 -3.38 0.97
CA HIS A 412 9.96 -4.26 0.50
C HIS A 412 10.12 -4.73 -0.95
N SER A 413 11.04 -4.13 -1.71
CA SER A 413 11.25 -4.44 -3.11
C SER A 413 11.86 -5.84 -3.30
N LEU A 414 11.35 -6.56 -4.29
CA LEU A 414 11.92 -7.81 -4.78
C LEU A 414 12.62 -7.62 -6.15
N ALA A 415 12.78 -6.37 -6.60
CA ALA A 415 13.37 -6.06 -7.88
C ALA A 415 14.88 -6.36 -7.88
N PRO A 416 15.40 -7.15 -8.84
CA PRO A 416 16.83 -7.44 -8.92
C PRO A 416 17.70 -6.19 -8.98
N ALA A 417 17.31 -5.17 -9.74
CA ALA A 417 18.10 -3.93 -9.88
C ALA A 417 18.16 -3.06 -8.61
N ILE A 418 17.39 -3.41 -7.57
CA ILE A 418 17.41 -2.72 -6.26
C ILE A 418 18.14 -3.58 -5.22
N ARG A 419 18.21 -4.90 -5.43
CA ARG A 419 18.80 -5.88 -4.51
C ARG A 419 20.18 -6.39 -4.93
N GLY A 420 20.60 -6.05 -6.14
CA GLY A 420 21.85 -6.51 -6.77
C GLY A 420 22.97 -5.49 -6.69
#